data_AF-A0A699TBC9-F1
#
_entry.id   AF-A0A699TBC9-F1
#
_cell.length_a   1.000
_cell.length_b   1.000
_cell.length_c   1.000
_cell.angle_alpha   90.00
_cell.angle_beta   90.00
_cell.angle_gamma   90.00
#
_symmetry.space_group_name_H-M   'P 1'
#
loop_
_entity.id
_entity.type
_entity.pdbx_description
1 polymer ?
#
loop_
_entity_poly.entity_id
_entity_poly.type
_entity_poly.pdbx_seq_one_letter_code
_entity_poly.pdbx_strand_id
1 'polypeptide(L)'
;PGDSIVIAKAFSHMLNLANLAEEVQIAYRRRIKLKKGDFVDEATATTESDIEETLKRLVHKLKKSPEEVFDALKNQTVDLVFTAHPTQSELDEALHREGDLGSALPLIGQIT
;
A
#
# COMPACT_ATOMS: atom_id res chain seq x y z
N PRO A 1 -28.79 -18.31 -19.79
CA PRO A 1 -28.22 -16.93 -19.87
C PRO A 1 -28.21 -16.18 -18.54
N GLY A 2 -29.33 -16.17 -17.79
CA GLY A 2 -29.42 -15.51 -16.48
C GLY A 2 -28.49 -16.11 -15.42
N ASP A 3 -28.45 -17.44 -15.31
CA ASP A 3 -27.60 -18.12 -14.31
C ASP A 3 -26.11 -17.85 -14.52
N SER A 4 -25.66 -17.79 -15.78
CA SER A 4 -24.26 -17.48 -16.12
C SER A 4 -23.85 -16.07 -15.68
N ILE A 5 -24.77 -15.10 -15.74
CA ILE A 5 -24.53 -13.73 -15.27
C ILE A 5 -24.44 -13.71 -13.74
N VAL A 6 -25.32 -14.44 -13.05
CA VAL A 6 -25.30 -14.53 -11.59
C VAL A 6 -23.99 -15.16 -11.11
N ILE A 7 -23.53 -16.23 -11.76
CA ILE A 7 -22.27 -16.90 -11.42
C ILE A 7 -21.07 -15.97 -11.66
N ALA A 8 -21.00 -15.30 -12.82
CA ALA A 8 -19.93 -14.36 -13.12
C ALA A 8 -19.86 -13.20 -12.11
N LYS A 9 -21.03 -12.66 -11.74
CA LYS A 9 -21.15 -11.59 -10.74
C LYS A 9 -20.71 -12.05 -9.35
N ALA A 10 -21.07 -13.27 -8.94
CA ALA A 10 -20.64 -13.82 -7.66
C ALA A 10 -19.11 -13.95 -7.57
N PHE A 11 -18.45 -14.47 -8.61
CA PHE A 11 -16.99 -14.56 -8.65
C PHE A 11 -16.31 -13.20 -8.66
N SER A 12 -16.85 -12.21 -9.40
CA SER A 12 -16.33 -10.84 -9.36
C SER A 12 -16.41 -10.23 -7.96
N HIS A 13 -17.53 -10.42 -7.24
CA HIS A 13 -17.64 -9.95 -5.86
C HIS A 13 -16.69 -10.67 -4.91
N MET A 14 -16.50 -11.99 -5.05
CA MET A 14 -15.54 -12.73 -4.24
C MET A 14 -14.10 -12.24 -4.47
N LEU A 15 -13.75 -11.90 -5.72
CA LEU A 15 -12.44 -11.33 -6.04
C LEU A 15 -12.25 -9.97 -5.37
N ASN A 16 -13.24 -9.07 -5.44
CA ASN A 16 -13.15 -7.77 -4.78
C ASN A 16 -12.99 -7.93 -3.26
N LEU A 17 -13.73 -8.85 -2.63
CA LEU A 17 -13.56 -9.13 -1.20
C LEU A 17 -12.18 -9.70 -0.85
N ALA A 18 -11.62 -10.55 -1.72
CA ALA A 18 -10.27 -11.07 -1.54
C ALA A 18 -9.21 -9.96 -1.64
N ASN A 19 -9.36 -9.05 -2.59
CA ASN A 19 -8.48 -7.88 -2.73
C ASN A 19 -8.56 -6.97 -1.50
N LEU A 20 -9.77 -6.63 -1.03
CA LEU A 20 -9.96 -5.84 0.19
C LEU A 20 -9.31 -6.50 1.41
N ALA A 21 -9.49 -7.81 1.57
CA ALA A 21 -8.86 -8.54 2.66
C ALA A 21 -7.32 -8.50 2.58
N GLU A 22 -6.76 -8.56 1.37
CA GLU A 22 -5.32 -8.40 1.15
C GLU A 22 -4.83 -6.98 1.47
N GLU A 23 -5.55 -5.95 1.03
CA GLU A 23 -5.22 -4.55 1.35
C GLU A 23 -5.20 -4.29 2.86
N VAL A 24 -6.25 -4.73 3.57
CA VAL A 24 -6.31 -4.63 5.03
C VAL A 24 -5.15 -5.41 5.67
N GLN A 25 -4.89 -6.63 5.20
CA GLN A 25 -3.78 -7.43 5.71
C GLN A 25 -2.43 -6.75 5.49
N ILE A 26 -2.20 -6.09 4.34
CA ILE A 26 -0.98 -5.33 4.06
C ILE A 26 -0.89 -4.09 4.96
N ALA A 27 -1.98 -3.34 5.11
CA ALA A 27 -2.04 -2.12 5.91
C ALA A 27 -1.71 -2.35 7.39
N TYR A 28 -2.20 -3.46 7.97
CA TYR A 28 -1.98 -3.80 9.37
C TYR A 28 -0.82 -4.78 9.61
N ARG A 29 -0.11 -5.22 8.56
CA ARG A 29 1.02 -6.13 8.70
C ARG A 29 2.15 -5.47 9.49
N ARG A 30 2.66 -6.16 10.52
CA ARG A 30 3.86 -5.72 11.22
C ARG A 30 5.08 -5.79 10.30
N ARG A 31 5.82 -4.69 10.19
CA ARG A 31 7.10 -4.62 9.47
C ARG A 31 8.16 -5.51 10.12
N ILE A 32 9.00 -6.14 9.31
CA ILE A 32 10.11 -6.98 9.80
C ILE A 32 11.30 -6.07 10.11
N LYS A 33 11.73 -6.04 11.38
CA LYS A 33 12.86 -5.20 11.83
C LYS A 33 14.24 -5.77 11.46
N LEU A 34 14.31 -7.07 11.14
CA LEU A 34 15.56 -7.74 10.82
C LEU A 34 15.79 -7.67 9.30
N LYS A 35 16.54 -6.66 8.86
CA LYS A 35 16.87 -6.39 7.45
C LYS A 35 18.29 -6.88 7.15
N LYS A 36 18.55 -7.30 5.89
CA LYS A 36 19.91 -7.70 5.47
C LYS A 36 20.86 -6.50 5.36
N GLY A 37 20.32 -5.28 5.28
CA GLY A 37 21.06 -4.02 5.21
C GLY A 37 21.53 -3.66 3.79
N ASP A 38 20.99 -4.32 2.77
CA ASP A 38 21.37 -4.18 1.35
C ASP A 38 20.17 -3.72 0.50
N PHE A 39 20.41 -3.31 -0.74
CA PHE A 39 19.37 -2.79 -1.65
C PHE A 39 18.23 -3.78 -1.93
N VAL A 40 18.48 -5.08 -1.73
CA VAL A 40 17.45 -6.13 -1.85
C VAL A 40 16.28 -5.92 -0.88
N ASP A 41 16.53 -5.24 0.25
CA ASP A 41 15.48 -4.95 1.24
C ASP A 41 14.45 -3.92 0.73
N GLU A 42 14.77 -3.10 -0.27
CA GLU A 42 13.86 -2.07 -0.82
C GLU A 42 12.83 -2.65 -1.81
N ALA A 43 12.97 -3.93 -2.19
CA ALA A 43 12.09 -4.54 -3.20
C ALA A 43 10.73 -4.99 -2.65
N THR A 44 10.54 -4.99 -1.33
CA THR A 44 9.30 -5.47 -0.70
C THR A 44 8.86 -4.53 0.42
N ALA A 45 7.56 -4.22 0.48
CA ALA A 45 6.97 -3.35 1.52
C ALA A 45 7.19 -3.86 2.97
N THR A 46 7.51 -5.14 3.15
CA THR A 46 7.80 -5.70 4.48
C THR A 46 9.20 -5.35 5.00
N THR A 47 10.12 -4.99 4.11
CA THR A 47 11.54 -4.76 4.37
C THR A 47 12.02 -3.38 3.91
N GLU A 48 11.23 -2.65 3.12
CA GLU A 48 11.55 -1.31 2.64
C GLU A 48 11.87 -0.36 3.79
N SER A 49 12.80 0.57 3.56
CA SER A 49 13.15 1.56 4.57
C SER A 49 12.10 2.65 4.68
N ASP A 50 11.73 2.98 5.92
CA ASP A 50 10.94 4.17 6.16
C ASP A 50 11.76 5.44 5.88
N ILE A 51 11.09 6.59 5.91
CA ILE A 51 11.75 7.87 5.62
C ILE A 51 12.86 8.17 6.64
N GLU A 52 12.69 7.81 7.92
CA GLU A 52 13.68 8.07 8.97
C GLU A 52 14.92 7.19 8.81
N GLU A 53 14.73 5.90 8.53
CA GLU A 53 15.77 4.94 8.20
C GLU A 53 16.55 5.37 6.96
N THR A 54 15.84 5.86 5.93
CA THR A 54 16.44 6.41 4.72
C THR A 54 17.31 7.62 5.03
N LEU A 55 16.81 8.57 5.82
CA LEU A 55 17.58 9.74 6.26
C LEU A 55 18.80 9.34 7.11
N LYS A 56 18.64 8.41 8.05
CA LYS A 56 19.75 7.86 8.84
C LYS A 56 20.79 7.18 7.95
N ARG A 57 20.38 6.44 6.93
CA ARG A 57 21.28 5.80 5.96
C ARG A 57 22.06 6.85 5.17
N LEU A 58 21.41 7.92 4.73
CA LEU A 58 22.05 9.04 4.02
C LEU A 58 23.13 9.74 4.86
N VAL A 59 22.82 10.04 6.13
CA VAL A 59 23.75 10.75 7.02
C VAL A 59 24.85 9.82 7.54
N HIS A 60 24.52 8.62 8.02
CA HIS A 60 25.49 7.75 8.71
C HIS A 60 26.26 6.81 7.78
N LYS A 61 25.64 6.24 6.74
CA LYS A 61 26.32 5.32 5.80
C LYS A 61 26.92 6.05 4.61
N LEU A 62 26.18 7.00 4.04
CA LEU A 62 26.59 7.74 2.83
C LEU A 62 27.30 9.07 3.15
N LYS A 63 27.45 9.42 4.43
CA LYS A 63 28.18 10.59 4.94
C LYS A 63 27.73 11.92 4.32
N LYS A 64 26.45 12.02 3.97
CA LYS A 64 25.83 13.27 3.50
C LYS A 64 25.59 14.20 4.68
N SER A 65 25.82 15.49 4.48
CA SER A 65 25.50 16.47 5.52
C SER A 65 23.98 16.61 5.65
N PRO A 66 23.44 16.84 6.87
CA PRO A 66 22.01 17.08 7.04
C PRO A 66 21.50 18.27 6.22
N GLU A 67 22.34 19.29 6.02
CA GLU A 67 22.04 20.47 5.22
C GLU A 67 21.85 20.12 3.74
N GLU A 68 22.75 19.30 3.17
CA GLU A 68 22.66 18.82 1.79
C GLU A 68 21.41 17.96 1.57
N VAL A 69 21.08 17.08 2.52
CA VAL A 69 19.87 16.25 2.45
C VAL A 69 18.61 17.13 2.52
N PHE A 70 18.59 18.13 3.41
CA PHE A 70 17.46 19.04 3.55
C PHE A 70 17.27 19.91 2.31
N ASP A 71 18.35 20.40 1.71
CA ASP A 71 18.29 21.20 0.50
C ASP A 71 17.81 20.37 -0.70
N ALA A 72 18.23 19.10 -0.80
CA ALA A 72 17.72 18.17 -1.80
C ALA A 72 16.21 17.93 -1.64
N LEU A 73 15.72 17.76 -0.39
CA LEU A 73 14.30 17.57 -0.11
C LEU A 73 13.44 18.79 -0.47
N LYS A 74 13.94 20.02 -0.30
CA LYS A 74 13.20 21.23 -0.69
C LYS A 74 12.97 21.32 -2.19
N ASN A 75 13.95 20.85 -2.96
CA ASN A 75 13.92 20.92 -4.42
C ASN A 75 13.35 19.65 -5.06
N GLN A 76 13.08 18.60 -4.27
CA GLN A 76 12.47 17.37 -4.73
C GLN A 76 10.97 17.58 -4.97
N THR A 77 10.49 17.19 -6.15
CA THR A 77 9.06 17.15 -6.48
C THR A 77 8.73 15.76 -7.03
N VAL A 78 7.67 15.15 -6.50
CA VAL A 78 7.12 13.89 -7.00
C VAL A 78 5.75 14.20 -7.61
N ASP A 79 5.62 14.04 -8.92
CA ASP A 79 4.36 14.25 -9.64
C ASP A 79 3.71 12.89 -9.93
N LEU A 80 2.46 12.71 -9.49
CA LEU A 80 1.68 11.50 -9.69
C LEU A 80 0.56 11.79 -10.68
N VAL A 81 0.76 11.35 -11.93
CA VAL A 81 -0.22 11.52 -13.00
C VAL A 81 -1.17 10.34 -13.02
N PHE A 82 -2.41 10.56 -12.58
CA PHE A 82 -3.46 9.55 -12.68
C PHE A 82 -3.90 9.36 -14.13
N THR A 83 -4.00 8.09 -14.53
CA THR A 83 -4.50 7.71 -15.86
C THR A 83 -5.81 6.97 -15.71
N ALA A 84 -6.64 7.02 -16.75
CA ALA A 84 -7.89 6.27 -16.74
C ALA A 84 -7.60 4.77 -16.67
N HIS A 85 -8.34 4.06 -15.81
CA HIS A 85 -8.22 2.62 -15.70
C HIS A 85 -8.83 1.93 -16.95
N PRO A 86 -8.14 0.96 -17.58
CA PRO A 86 -8.49 0.47 -18.92
C PRO A 86 -9.77 -0.35 -19.01
N THR A 87 -10.26 -0.93 -17.92
CA THR A 87 -11.39 -1.89 -17.95
C THR A 87 -12.50 -1.61 -16.94
N GLN A 88 -12.33 -0.62 -16.07
CA GLN A 88 -13.25 -0.38 -14.96
C GLN A 88 -13.20 1.08 -14.52
N SER A 89 -14.32 1.78 -14.65
CA SER A 89 -14.57 3.04 -13.95
C SER A 89 -15.29 2.70 -12.65
N GLU A 90 -14.60 2.78 -11.52
CA GLU A 90 -15.22 2.60 -10.21
C GLU A 90 -16.02 3.85 -9.86
N LEU A 91 -17.26 3.64 -9.42
CA LEU A 91 -18.10 4.71 -8.89
C LEU A 91 -17.66 5.03 -7.47
N ASP A 92 -17.65 6.30 -7.09
CA ASP A 92 -17.30 6.75 -5.73
C ASP A 92 -18.07 6.01 -4.63
N GLU A 93 -19.31 5.62 -4.90
CA GLU A 93 -20.14 4.83 -3.97
C GLU A 93 -19.58 3.41 -3.73
N ALA A 94 -18.97 2.80 -4.74
CA ALA A 94 -18.34 1.48 -4.60
C ALA A 94 -17.08 1.59 -3.72
N LEU A 95 -16.22 2.59 -3.99
CA LEU A 95 -15.04 2.90 -3.19
C LEU A 95 -15.40 3.18 -1.73
N HIS A 96 -16.48 3.94 -1.51
CA HIS A 96 -16.95 4.26 -0.16
C HIS A 96 -17.38 3.01 0.61
N ARG A 97 -18.18 2.13 -0.01
CA ARG A 97 -18.61 0.86 0.63
C ARG A 97 -17.44 -0.07 0.91
N GLU A 98 -16.44 -0.11 0.04
CA GLU A 98 -15.23 -0.89 0.23
C GLU A 98 -14.40 -0.35 1.41
N GLY A 99 -14.28 0.98 1.52
CA GLY A 99 -13.65 1.63 2.68
C GLY A 99 -14.37 1.34 4.00
N ASP A 100 -15.70 1.40 4.03
CA ASP A 100 -16.50 1.06 5.21
C ASP A 100 -16.25 -0.39 5.65
N LEU A 101 -16.27 -1.34 4.71
CA LEU A 101 -16.00 -2.75 5.00
C LEU A 101 -14.55 -2.97 5.45
N GLY A 102 -13.58 -2.31 4.82
CA GLY A 102 -12.17 -2.33 5.20
C GLY A 102 -11.92 -1.82 6.61
N SER A 103 -12.68 -0.82 7.07
CA SER A 103 -12.59 -0.29 8.43
C SER A 103 -13.14 -1.26 9.50
N ALA A 104 -14.13 -2.07 9.16
CA ALA A 104 -14.76 -3.01 10.08
C ALA A 104 -13.95 -4.32 10.26
N LEU A 105 -13.26 -4.78 9.23
CA LEU A 105 -12.50 -6.04 9.24
C LEU A 105 -11.44 -6.12 10.37
N PRO A 106 -10.59 -5.09 10.60
CA PRO A 106 -9.65 -5.08 11.71
C PRO A 106 -10.31 -5.14 13.09
N LEU A 107 -11.48 -4.53 13.27
CA LEU A 107 -12.20 -4.51 14.55
C LEU A 107 -12.71 -5.89 14.94
N ILE A 108 -13.17 -6.68 13.96
CA ILE A 108 -13.64 -8.05 14.19
C ILE A 108 -12.45 -8.96 14.55
N GLY A 109 -11.30 -8.79 13.88
CA GLY A 109 -10.09 -9.57 14.15
C GLY A 109 -9.47 -9.35 15.54
N GLN A 110 -9.83 -8.28 16.26
CA GLN A 110 -9.37 -8.01 17.64
C GLN A 110 -10.25 -8.64 18.72
N ILE A 111 -11.43 -9.18 18.37
CA ILE A 111 -12.39 -9.79 19.31
C ILE A 111 -12.11 -11.29 19.51
N THR A 112 -11.19 -11.88 18.74
CA THR A 112 -10.78 -13.29 18.83
C THR A 112 -9.38 -13.40 19.43
#